data_AF-A0A2A4YXU0-F1
#
_entry.id   AF-A0A2A4YXU0-F1
#
_cell.length_a   1.000
_cell.length_b   1.000
_cell.length_c   1.000
_cell.angle_alpha   90.00
_cell.angle_beta   90.00
_cell.angle_gamma   90.00
#
_symmetry.space_group_name_H-M   'P 1'
#
loop_
_entity.id
_entity.type
_entity.pdbx_description
1 polymer ?
#
loop_
_entity_poly.entity_id
_entity_poly.type
_entity_poly.pdbx_seq_one_letter_code
_entity_poly.pdbx_strand_id
1 'polypeptide(L)'
;MRGRKMPMQSLLGASELRGFYHNNKTKPCTCVGFFYERNKMFKWFEIAQNEQGVEEVKGKKHNADIVQYFADVGHAGIKNDETAWCAAFVGSCLEKAGLTSTRALNARSYLKWGRKITKPVPGCIVVFKRGTSSWQGHVAFYIGQSDGRIKVLGGNQGDRVKVSSYSADDLLGYRLPKSKLGSKSNWAAGAGSIGVIVSQAETIGEVIDKVTDISQRGGDLADKIGGISAAVSWPLVAFLLVIGLFAFIIYERNKKVDEYGI
;
A
#
# COMPACT_ATOMS: atom_id res chain seq x y z
N MET A 1 77.20 -4.05 10.16
CA MET A 1 77.85 -5.37 10.00
C MET A 1 76.94 -6.45 10.57
N ARG A 2 76.61 -7.46 9.74
CA ARG A 2 76.16 -8.83 10.06
C ARG A 2 74.85 -8.95 10.88
N GLY A 3 73.71 -9.41 10.37
CA GLY A 3 73.48 -10.41 9.32
C GLY A 3 73.78 -11.82 9.84
N ARG A 4 72.72 -12.63 10.06
CA ARG A 4 72.64 -14.11 10.12
C ARG A 4 71.25 -14.46 10.69
N LYS A 5 70.46 -15.44 10.26
CA LYS A 5 70.44 -16.41 9.16
C LYS A 5 69.05 -17.08 9.27
N MET A 6 68.35 -17.35 8.17
CA MET A 6 67.23 -18.32 8.17
C MET A 6 67.79 -19.74 8.27
N PRO A 7 66.96 -20.72 8.68
CA PRO A 7 66.69 -21.81 7.76
C PRO A 7 65.22 -22.25 7.69
N MET A 8 64.96 -22.91 6.57
CA MET A 8 63.72 -23.44 6.02
C MET A 8 63.46 -24.89 6.49
N GLN A 9 62.21 -25.35 6.32
CA GLN A 9 61.65 -26.72 6.35
C GLN A 9 60.82 -27.01 7.62
N SER A 10 59.73 -27.77 7.61
CA SER A 10 58.76 -28.26 6.63
C SER A 10 57.67 -28.98 7.48
N LEU A 11 56.54 -29.31 6.85
CA LEU A 11 55.55 -30.32 7.26
C LEU A 11 54.40 -29.95 8.24
N LEU A 12 53.22 -29.83 7.61
CA LEU A 12 51.94 -30.51 7.93
C LEU A 12 51.03 -29.96 9.06
N GLY A 13 49.75 -29.81 8.69
CA GLY A 13 48.60 -29.49 9.56
C GLY A 13 47.77 -28.33 8.99
N ALA A 14 47.10 -28.52 7.84
CA ALA A 14 45.69 -28.93 7.75
C ALA A 14 44.68 -27.87 8.25
N SER A 15 43.78 -27.46 7.33
CA SER A 15 42.49 -26.75 7.52
C SER A 15 42.55 -25.45 8.31
N GLU A 16 42.27 -24.27 7.75
CA GLU A 16 40.99 -23.86 7.16
C GLU A 16 41.21 -22.65 6.24
N LEU A 17 40.22 -22.35 5.40
CA LEU A 17 40.07 -21.19 4.50
C LEU A 17 40.11 -21.51 2.99
N ARG A 18 39.12 -22.30 2.55
CA ARG A 18 38.29 -21.91 1.39
C ARG A 18 37.05 -22.78 1.23
N GLY A 19 35.90 -22.11 1.26
CA GLY A 19 34.69 -22.42 0.49
C GLY A 19 33.87 -23.65 0.92
N PHE A 20 32.61 -23.42 1.31
CA PHE A 20 31.53 -24.32 0.90
C PHE A 20 30.24 -23.54 0.64
N TYR A 21 29.86 -23.59 -0.64
CA TYR A 21 28.49 -23.52 -1.12
C TYR A 21 27.60 -24.52 -0.34
N HIS A 22 26.41 -24.07 0.04
CA HIS A 22 25.16 -24.81 0.28
C HIS A 22 25.24 -26.23 0.88
N ASN A 23 24.75 -26.41 2.10
CA ASN A 23 23.71 -27.43 2.32
C ASN A 23 22.79 -27.13 3.51
N ASN A 24 21.54 -27.55 3.32
CA ASN A 24 20.37 -27.39 4.16
C ASN A 24 20.51 -27.93 5.59
N LYS A 25 19.60 -27.43 6.45
CA LYS A 25 19.12 -27.96 7.74
C LYS A 25 19.69 -27.32 9.01
N THR A 26 19.38 -26.05 9.24
CA THR A 26 18.95 -25.57 10.56
C THR A 26 17.94 -24.45 10.35
N LYS A 27 16.70 -24.62 10.85
CA LYS A 27 15.67 -23.58 10.82
C LYS A 27 16.06 -22.50 11.85
N PRO A 28 16.37 -21.25 11.48
CA PRO A 28 16.52 -20.20 12.48
C PRO A 28 15.15 -19.80 13.02
N CYS A 29 15.08 -19.71 14.35
CA CYS A 29 13.88 -19.42 15.13
C CYS A 29 13.10 -18.21 14.58
N THR A 30 11.88 -18.50 14.14
CA THR A 30 10.87 -17.58 13.62
C THR A 30 10.26 -16.74 14.73
N CYS A 31 10.96 -15.67 15.15
CA CYS A 31 10.36 -14.64 16.03
C CYS A 31 10.65 -13.19 15.60
N VAL A 32 11.56 -12.96 14.64
CA VAL A 32 11.95 -11.60 14.20
C VAL A 32 11.53 -11.30 12.75
N GLY A 33 11.03 -12.29 12.01
CA GLY A 33 10.62 -12.16 10.61
C GLY A 33 9.14 -11.91 10.34
N PHE A 34 8.27 -11.92 11.36
CA PHE A 34 6.80 -11.87 11.18
C PHE A 34 6.16 -10.48 11.34
N PHE A 35 6.95 -9.45 11.70
CA PHE A 35 6.43 -8.08 11.82
C PHE A 35 6.69 -7.20 10.59
N TYR A 36 7.52 -7.65 9.64
CA TYR A 36 7.91 -6.88 8.45
C TYR A 36 7.06 -7.16 7.19
N GLU A 37 5.98 -7.94 7.32
CA GLU A 37 5.14 -8.43 6.20
C GLU A 37 3.70 -7.85 6.20
N ARG A 38 3.44 -6.72 6.89
CA ARG A 38 2.06 -6.19 7.02
C ARG A 38 1.84 -4.70 6.77
N ASN A 39 2.54 -4.11 5.82
CA ASN A 39 2.07 -2.88 5.16
C ASN A 39 2.67 -2.80 3.76
N LYS A 40 1.98 -3.35 2.75
CA LYS A 40 2.30 -3.07 1.34
C LYS A 40 1.95 -1.60 1.07
N MET A 41 2.88 -0.71 1.45
CA MET A 41 2.80 0.71 1.16
C MET A 41 2.77 0.89 -0.36
N PHE A 42 2.02 1.88 -0.82
CA PHE A 42 2.00 2.18 -2.24
C PHE A 42 3.41 2.55 -2.72
N LYS A 43 3.85 2.00 -3.85
CA LYS A 43 5.20 2.25 -4.40
C LYS A 43 5.52 3.75 -4.53
N TRP A 44 4.56 4.56 -4.98
CA TRP A 44 4.73 6.02 -5.09
C TRP A 44 4.88 6.70 -3.72
N PHE A 45 4.28 6.14 -2.67
CA PHE A 45 4.39 6.67 -1.32
C PHE A 45 5.70 6.25 -0.64
N GLU A 46 6.22 5.05 -0.94
CA GLU A 46 7.58 4.65 -0.57
C GLU A 46 8.63 5.58 -1.20
N ILE A 47 8.49 5.85 -2.50
CA ILE A 47 9.35 6.82 -3.20
C ILE A 47 9.29 8.18 -2.51
N ALA A 48 8.09 8.70 -2.21
CA ALA A 48 7.93 9.97 -1.53
C ALA A 48 8.63 10.02 -0.15
N GLN A 49 8.59 8.92 0.62
CA GLN A 49 9.25 8.83 1.93
C GLN A 49 10.77 8.88 1.80
N ASN A 50 11.34 8.27 0.76
CA ASN A 50 12.78 8.29 0.50
C ASN A 50 13.30 9.67 0.08
N GLU A 51 12.41 10.56 -0.37
CA GLU A 51 12.74 11.93 -0.78
C GLU A 51 12.60 12.93 0.39
N GLN A 52 12.26 12.46 1.61
CA GLN A 52 12.10 13.33 2.77
C GLN A 52 13.42 14.01 3.14
N GLY A 53 13.38 15.34 3.31
CA GLY A 53 14.56 16.16 3.60
C GLY A 53 15.14 16.86 2.38
N VAL A 54 14.73 16.51 1.15
CA VAL A 54 15.09 17.29 -0.05
C VAL A 54 14.57 18.72 0.11
N GLU A 55 15.46 19.70 0.01
CA GLU A 55 15.14 21.13 0.19
C GLU A 55 15.76 22.00 -0.90
N GLU A 56 15.17 23.17 -1.13
CA GLU A 56 15.66 24.18 -2.06
C GLU A 56 17.05 24.69 -1.63
N VAL A 57 17.89 24.99 -2.61
CA VAL A 57 19.20 25.59 -2.34
C VAL A 57 19.10 27.07 -2.69
N LYS A 58 19.32 27.94 -1.70
CA LYS A 58 19.27 29.39 -1.93
C LYS A 58 20.39 29.84 -2.85
N GLY A 59 20.07 30.71 -3.81
CA GLY A 59 21.04 31.40 -4.67
C GLY A 59 21.06 30.87 -6.10
N LYS A 60 22.22 30.96 -6.78
CA LYS A 60 22.36 30.59 -8.21
C LYS A 60 22.42 29.08 -8.49
N LYS A 61 22.41 28.27 -7.44
CA LYS A 61 22.46 26.80 -7.53
C LYS A 61 21.06 26.28 -7.23
N HIS A 62 20.61 25.29 -7.99
CA HIS A 62 19.33 24.63 -7.79
C HIS A 62 19.55 23.20 -7.32
N ASN A 63 18.64 22.68 -6.51
CA ASN A 63 18.68 21.28 -6.13
C ASN A 63 18.37 20.39 -7.34
N ALA A 64 19.30 19.50 -7.70
CA ALA A 64 19.16 18.61 -8.85
C ALA A 64 17.94 17.69 -8.74
N ASP A 65 17.56 17.27 -7.52
CA ASP A 65 16.38 16.43 -7.29
C ASP A 65 15.09 17.20 -7.60
N ILE A 66 15.01 18.47 -7.19
CA ILE A 66 13.85 19.33 -7.48
C ILE A 66 13.73 19.59 -8.98
N VAL A 67 14.85 19.86 -9.67
CA VAL A 67 14.87 19.98 -11.13
C VAL A 67 14.43 18.67 -11.79
N GLN A 68 14.87 17.53 -11.25
CA GLN A 68 14.47 16.22 -11.74
C GLN A 68 12.96 15.99 -11.59
N TYR A 69 12.33 16.47 -10.51
CA TYR A 69 10.89 16.35 -10.37
C TYR A 69 10.13 17.02 -11.51
N PHE A 70 10.58 18.20 -11.98
CA PHE A 70 10.01 18.85 -13.15
C PHE A 70 10.26 18.06 -14.43
N ALA A 71 11.46 17.52 -14.61
CA ALA A 71 11.80 16.70 -15.78
C ALA A 71 10.92 15.43 -15.86
N ASP A 72 10.71 14.74 -14.75
CA ASP A 72 9.89 13.53 -14.66
C ASP A 72 8.44 13.75 -15.12
N VAL A 73 7.91 14.96 -14.92
CA VAL A 73 6.55 15.33 -15.33
C VAL A 73 6.48 16.03 -16.70
N GLY A 74 7.59 16.04 -17.46
CA GLY A 74 7.65 16.59 -18.81
C GLY A 74 7.97 18.09 -18.89
N HIS A 75 8.49 18.69 -17.81
CA HIS A 75 8.85 20.11 -17.72
C HIS A 75 10.36 20.32 -17.57
N ALA A 76 11.18 19.56 -18.31
CA ALA A 76 12.65 19.62 -18.25
C ALA A 76 13.26 21.00 -18.60
N GLY A 77 12.47 21.91 -19.18
CA GLY A 77 12.87 23.30 -19.43
C GLY A 77 12.88 24.18 -18.17
N ILE A 78 12.22 23.76 -17.09
CA ILE A 78 12.21 24.47 -15.81
C ILE A 78 13.47 24.10 -15.04
N LYS A 79 14.31 25.10 -14.78
CA LYS A 79 15.60 24.92 -14.09
C LYS A 79 15.66 25.61 -12.74
N ASN A 80 14.62 26.35 -12.34
CA ASN A 80 14.54 27.01 -11.04
C ASN A 80 13.64 26.25 -10.07
N ASP A 81 13.97 26.34 -8.79
CA ASP A 81 13.24 25.77 -7.66
C ASP A 81 12.23 26.76 -7.04
N GLU A 82 12.29 28.03 -7.44
CA GLU A 82 11.35 29.09 -7.00
C GLU A 82 9.90 28.89 -7.50
N THR A 83 9.71 28.02 -8.50
CA THR A 83 8.37 27.67 -9.01
C THR A 83 7.71 26.65 -8.10
N ALA A 84 6.45 26.88 -7.70
CA ALA A 84 5.75 25.98 -6.78
C ALA A 84 5.76 24.51 -7.24
N TRP A 85 6.57 23.66 -6.60
CA TRP A 85 6.89 22.30 -7.06
C TRP A 85 6.14 21.17 -6.34
N CYS A 86 5.12 21.46 -5.53
CA CYS A 86 4.31 20.43 -4.85
C CYS A 86 3.68 19.43 -5.84
N ALA A 87 3.16 19.91 -6.97
CA ALA A 87 2.57 19.07 -8.01
C ALA A 87 3.62 18.30 -8.83
N ALA A 88 4.79 18.90 -9.06
CA ALA A 88 5.93 18.24 -9.71
C ALA A 88 6.44 17.09 -8.85
N PHE A 89 6.61 17.29 -7.54
CA PHE A 89 7.01 16.24 -6.60
C PHE A 89 6.04 15.06 -6.60
N VAL A 90 4.73 15.32 -6.41
CA VAL A 90 3.71 14.26 -6.44
C VAL A 90 3.71 13.55 -7.78
N GLY A 91 3.85 14.30 -8.89
CA GLY A 91 3.89 13.73 -10.23
C GLY A 91 5.11 12.85 -10.45
N SER A 92 6.30 13.30 -10.07
CA SER A 92 7.56 12.53 -10.13
C SER A 92 7.42 11.21 -9.37
N CYS A 93 6.88 11.24 -8.15
CA CYS A 93 6.66 10.02 -7.35
C CYS A 93 5.73 9.01 -8.06
N LEU A 94 4.71 9.51 -8.77
CA LEU A 94 3.80 8.67 -9.55
C LEU A 94 4.49 8.09 -10.80
N GLU A 95 5.19 8.92 -11.57
CA GLU A 95 5.86 8.49 -12.81
C GLU A 95 6.98 7.47 -12.50
N LYS A 96 7.78 7.71 -11.45
CA LYS A 96 8.77 6.74 -10.91
C LYS A 96 8.12 5.42 -10.45
N ALA A 97 6.87 5.47 -9.98
CA ALA A 97 6.10 4.28 -9.62
C ALA A 97 5.45 3.57 -10.82
N GLY A 98 5.60 4.09 -12.05
CA GLY A 98 4.98 3.55 -13.27
C GLY A 98 3.53 4.00 -13.47
N LEU A 99 3.11 5.09 -12.82
CA LEU A 99 1.79 5.69 -12.96
C LEU A 99 1.89 7.04 -13.67
N THR A 100 1.09 7.23 -14.72
CA THR A 100 1.00 8.53 -15.38
C THR A 100 0.37 9.55 -14.44
N SER A 101 1.11 10.62 -14.17
CA SER A 101 0.67 11.77 -13.39
C SER A 101 -0.27 12.68 -14.20
N THR A 102 -0.70 13.81 -13.63
CA THR A 102 -1.41 14.83 -14.44
C THR A 102 -0.48 15.59 -15.37
N ARG A 103 0.84 15.53 -15.13
CA ARG A 103 1.89 16.34 -15.78
C ARG A 103 1.65 17.85 -15.75
N ALA A 104 0.73 18.29 -14.90
CA ALA A 104 0.41 19.69 -14.68
C ALA A 104 1.04 20.16 -13.37
N LEU A 105 1.53 21.41 -13.37
CA LEU A 105 2.21 22.00 -12.22
C LEU A 105 1.23 22.63 -11.20
N ASN A 106 -0.07 22.64 -11.49
CA ASN A 106 -1.09 23.11 -10.55
C ASN A 106 -1.62 21.96 -9.69
N ALA A 107 -1.65 22.16 -8.36
CA ALA A 107 -2.10 21.16 -7.40
C ALA A 107 -3.54 20.65 -7.68
N ARG A 108 -4.44 21.56 -8.10
CA ARG A 108 -5.85 21.22 -8.35
C ARG A 108 -6.07 20.31 -9.56
N SER A 109 -5.10 20.13 -10.46
CA SER A 109 -5.22 19.12 -11.53
C SER A 109 -5.50 17.73 -10.98
N TYR A 110 -4.94 17.39 -9.82
CA TYR A 110 -5.13 16.10 -9.18
C TYR A 110 -6.57 15.84 -8.74
N LEU A 111 -7.44 16.86 -8.62
CA LEU A 111 -8.88 16.64 -8.39
C LEU A 111 -9.57 15.88 -9.53
N LYS A 112 -8.95 15.79 -10.72
CA LYS A 112 -9.48 14.98 -11.83
C LYS A 112 -8.65 13.71 -12.08
N TRP A 113 -7.57 13.51 -11.31
CA TRP A 113 -6.71 12.35 -11.44
C TRP A 113 -7.27 11.13 -10.71
N GLY A 114 -7.13 9.95 -11.29
CA GLY A 114 -7.51 8.70 -10.63
C GLY A 114 -9.01 8.57 -10.33
N ARG A 115 -9.35 7.93 -9.21
CA ARG A 115 -10.70 7.84 -8.64
C ARG A 115 -10.80 8.65 -7.35
N LYS A 116 -11.96 9.29 -7.12
CA LYS A 116 -12.28 9.95 -5.85
C LYS A 116 -12.50 8.90 -4.76
N ILE A 117 -12.01 9.16 -3.56
CA ILE A 117 -12.33 8.37 -2.36
C ILE A 117 -12.82 9.28 -1.24
N THR A 118 -13.62 8.75 -0.32
CA THR A 118 -14.13 9.47 0.86
C THR A 118 -13.44 9.04 2.15
N LYS A 119 -12.97 7.79 2.22
CA LYS A 119 -12.18 7.27 3.33
C LYS A 119 -10.69 7.32 2.94
N PRO A 120 -9.88 8.23 3.52
CA PRO A 120 -8.47 8.34 3.16
C PRO A 120 -7.68 7.12 3.64
N VAL A 121 -6.63 6.79 2.90
CA VAL A 121 -5.68 5.72 3.24
C VAL A 121 -4.27 6.27 3.10
N PRO A 122 -3.30 5.85 3.93
CA PRO A 122 -1.91 6.30 3.81
C PRO A 122 -1.39 6.15 2.38
N GLY A 123 -0.75 7.20 1.88
CA GLY A 123 -0.24 7.31 0.51
C GLY A 123 -1.29 7.68 -0.55
N CYS A 124 -2.56 7.87 -0.22
CA CYS A 124 -3.49 8.48 -1.17
C CYS A 124 -3.11 9.94 -1.43
N ILE A 125 -3.44 10.45 -2.62
CA ILE A 125 -3.21 11.86 -2.93
C ILE A 125 -4.29 12.68 -2.22
N VAL A 126 -3.89 13.77 -1.59
CA VAL A 126 -4.77 14.75 -0.96
C VAL A 126 -4.53 16.12 -1.59
N VAL A 127 -5.62 16.83 -1.86
CA VAL A 127 -5.58 18.17 -2.44
C VAL A 127 -6.24 19.15 -1.47
N PHE A 128 -5.57 20.27 -1.21
CA PHE A 128 -6.05 21.35 -0.36
C PHE A 128 -6.26 22.65 -1.14
N LYS A 129 -7.15 23.49 -0.64
CA LYS A 129 -7.23 24.91 -0.99
C LYS A 129 -5.96 25.60 -0.50
N ARG A 130 -5.48 26.57 -1.27
CA ARG A 130 -4.42 27.50 -0.88
C ARG A 130 -4.67 28.82 -1.57
N GLY A 131 -4.39 29.93 -0.88
CA GLY A 131 -4.57 31.28 -1.42
C GLY A 131 -6.03 31.66 -1.71
N THR A 132 -6.20 32.71 -2.50
CA THR A 132 -7.52 33.34 -2.77
C THR A 132 -8.15 32.90 -4.08
N SER A 133 -7.35 32.42 -5.04
CA SER A 133 -7.84 32.05 -6.37
C SER A 133 -8.26 30.59 -6.47
N SER A 134 -9.27 30.31 -7.31
CA SER A 134 -9.83 28.97 -7.52
C SER A 134 -8.90 27.98 -8.23
N TRP A 135 -7.78 28.43 -8.79
CA TRP A 135 -6.77 27.56 -9.40
C TRP A 135 -5.64 27.20 -8.42
N GLN A 136 -5.46 27.98 -7.35
CA GLN A 136 -4.41 27.78 -6.36
C GLN A 136 -4.76 26.66 -5.39
N GLY A 137 -3.76 25.87 -5.00
CA GLY A 137 -3.95 24.75 -4.09
C GLY A 137 -2.62 24.17 -3.61
N HIS A 138 -2.73 23.15 -2.78
CA HIS A 138 -1.61 22.31 -2.36
C HIS A 138 -1.94 20.84 -2.62
N VAL A 139 -0.94 20.04 -2.98
CA VAL A 139 -1.11 18.60 -3.19
C VAL A 139 0.01 17.85 -2.48
N ALA A 140 -0.35 16.75 -1.82
CA ALA A 140 0.56 15.93 -1.02
C ALA A 140 0.04 14.49 -0.92
N PHE A 141 0.78 13.63 -0.24
CA PHE A 141 0.35 12.28 0.13
C PHE A 141 -0.17 12.25 1.57
N TYR A 142 -1.36 11.69 1.77
CA TYR A 142 -1.95 11.52 3.09
C TYR A 142 -1.15 10.54 3.94
N ILE A 143 -0.89 10.87 5.21
CA ILE A 143 -0.28 9.97 6.19
C ILE A 143 -1.31 9.53 7.22
N GLY A 144 -2.09 10.48 7.73
CA GLY A 144 -3.03 10.25 8.83
C GLY A 144 -3.75 11.54 9.21
N GLN A 145 -4.55 11.47 10.27
CA GLN A 145 -5.26 12.61 10.82
C GLN A 145 -5.14 12.57 12.35
N SER A 146 -4.95 13.73 12.96
CA SER A 146 -4.88 13.91 14.42
C SER A 146 -5.39 15.30 14.75
N ASP A 147 -6.16 15.44 15.84
CA ASP A 147 -6.56 16.75 16.38
C ASP A 147 -7.29 17.63 15.35
N GLY A 148 -8.15 17.02 14.52
CA GLY A 148 -8.87 17.72 13.45
C GLY A 148 -7.99 18.16 12.26
N ARG A 149 -6.69 17.82 12.27
CA ARG A 149 -5.72 18.20 11.22
C ARG A 149 -5.25 17.00 10.43
N ILE A 150 -5.08 17.19 9.13
CA ILE A 150 -4.63 16.16 8.19
C ILE A 150 -3.10 16.22 8.09
N LYS A 151 -2.42 15.13 8.47
CA LYS A 151 -0.97 14.96 8.34
C LYS A 151 -0.63 14.43 6.96
N VAL A 152 0.30 15.09 6.28
CA VAL A 152 0.68 14.78 4.90
C VAL A 152 2.18 14.84 4.67
N LEU A 153 2.67 14.02 3.75
CA LEU A 153 4.02 14.08 3.20
C LEU A 153 3.95 14.78 1.85
N GLY A 154 4.64 15.89 1.69
CA GLY A 154 4.57 16.69 0.47
C GLY A 154 5.82 17.52 0.23
N GLY A 155 6.07 17.81 -1.04
CA GLY A 155 7.08 18.73 -1.50
C GLY A 155 6.63 20.18 -1.39
N ASN A 156 7.61 21.08 -1.42
CA ASN A 156 7.47 22.53 -1.28
C ASN A 156 6.70 22.98 -0.01
N GLN A 157 6.95 22.31 1.11
CA GLN A 157 6.33 22.62 2.39
C GLN A 157 7.28 23.42 3.27
N GLY A 158 7.37 24.71 2.98
CA GLY A 158 8.45 25.57 3.47
C GLY A 158 9.77 25.13 2.82
N ASP A 159 9.74 25.09 1.49
CA ASP A 159 10.89 24.89 0.59
C ASP A 159 11.58 23.53 0.73
N ARG A 160 10.83 22.51 1.19
CA ARG A 160 11.33 21.14 1.37
C ARG A 160 10.26 20.06 1.28
N VAL A 161 10.70 18.82 1.08
CA VAL A 161 9.91 17.60 1.27
C VAL A 161 9.88 17.26 2.75
N LYS A 162 8.72 17.36 3.39
CA LYS A 162 8.56 17.05 4.81
C LYS A 162 7.16 16.58 5.15
N VAL A 163 6.97 16.19 6.41
CA VAL A 163 5.64 16.03 7.00
C VAL A 163 5.11 17.37 7.50
N SER A 164 3.87 17.71 7.14
CA SER A 164 3.17 18.90 7.62
C SER A 164 1.72 18.56 7.96
N SER A 165 1.09 19.39 8.79
CA SER A 165 -0.33 19.23 9.16
C SER A 165 -1.15 20.39 8.60
N TYR A 166 -2.22 20.10 7.88
CA TYR A 166 -3.14 21.07 7.29
C TYR A 166 -4.53 21.00 7.92
N SER A 167 -5.31 22.09 7.85
CA SER A 167 -6.70 22.09 8.33
C SER A 167 -7.56 21.12 7.50
N ALA A 168 -8.48 20.42 8.15
CA ALA A 168 -9.50 19.65 7.43
C ALA A 168 -10.44 20.54 6.61
N ASP A 169 -10.63 21.79 7.00
CA ASP A 169 -11.49 22.75 6.27
C ASP A 169 -10.92 23.14 4.90
N ASP A 170 -9.60 23.02 4.73
CA ASP A 170 -8.94 23.29 3.46
C ASP A 170 -9.00 22.09 2.51
N LEU A 171 -9.51 20.93 2.94
CA LEU A 171 -9.55 19.72 2.13
C LEU A 171 -10.50 19.88 0.93
N LEU A 172 -9.97 19.67 -0.27
CA LEU A 172 -10.76 19.61 -1.51
C LEU A 172 -11.06 18.18 -1.96
N GLY A 173 -10.21 17.21 -1.61
CA GLY A 173 -10.53 15.79 -1.77
C GLY A 173 -9.33 14.85 -1.83
N TYR A 174 -9.66 13.56 -1.83
CA TYR A 174 -8.71 12.45 -1.86
C TYR A 174 -8.79 11.65 -3.16
N ARG A 175 -7.65 11.14 -3.61
CA ARG A 175 -7.51 10.41 -4.88
C ARG A 175 -6.62 9.19 -4.76
N LEU A 176 -7.00 8.14 -5.49
CA LEU A 176 -6.19 6.95 -5.73
C LEU A 176 -6.11 6.67 -7.22
N PRO A 177 -5.08 5.95 -7.70
CA PRO A 177 -5.03 5.50 -9.08
C PRO A 177 -6.31 4.75 -9.46
N LYS A 178 -6.75 4.88 -10.71
CA LYS A 178 -7.76 3.96 -11.25
C LYS A 178 -7.09 2.59 -11.28
N SER A 179 -7.61 1.62 -10.51
CA SER A 179 -7.14 0.25 -10.60
C SER A 179 -7.36 -0.23 -12.04
N LYS A 180 -6.30 -0.66 -12.72
CA LYS A 180 -6.48 -1.62 -13.83
C LYS A 180 -6.99 -2.90 -13.15
N LEU A 181 -8.29 -3.14 -13.17
CA LEU A 181 -8.85 -4.45 -12.83
C LEU A 181 -8.28 -5.43 -13.87
N GLY A 182 -7.20 -6.11 -13.49
CA GLY A 182 -6.38 -6.91 -14.39
C GLY A 182 -5.15 -7.53 -13.73
N SER A 183 -5.29 -8.01 -12.49
CA SER A 183 -4.53 -9.15 -11.96
C SER A 183 -5.34 -9.68 -10.78
N LYS A 184 -5.59 -10.99 -10.73
CA LYS A 184 -6.50 -11.67 -9.81
C LYS A 184 -6.01 -11.71 -8.34
N SER A 185 -5.41 -10.64 -7.85
CA SER A 185 -5.09 -10.45 -6.43
C SER A 185 -5.21 -8.97 -6.08
N ASN A 186 -5.73 -8.68 -4.88
CA ASN A 186 -5.73 -7.37 -4.21
C ASN A 186 -7.00 -6.48 -4.24
N TRP A 187 -8.20 -7.01 -4.50
CA TRP A 187 -9.42 -6.26 -4.13
C TRP A 187 -9.94 -6.56 -2.70
N ALA A 188 -9.33 -7.51 -1.98
CA ALA A 188 -9.75 -7.92 -0.64
C ALA A 188 -9.29 -7.00 0.52
N ALA A 189 -8.60 -5.88 0.26
CA ALA A 189 -8.02 -5.05 1.32
C ALA A 189 -8.80 -3.74 1.61
N GLY A 190 -9.98 -3.52 1.03
CA GLY A 190 -10.65 -2.21 1.13
C GLY A 190 -12.18 -2.19 1.11
N ALA A 191 -12.85 -3.34 1.17
CA ALA A 191 -14.26 -3.44 1.51
C ALA A 191 -14.33 -4.26 2.80
N GLY A 192 -15.14 -3.81 3.76
CA GLY A 192 -15.19 -4.36 5.10
C GLY A 192 -15.27 -5.89 5.13
N SER A 193 -14.52 -6.44 6.07
CA SER A 193 -14.60 -7.79 6.61
C SER A 193 -15.95 -8.48 6.34
N ILE A 194 -15.98 -9.39 5.37
CA ILE A 194 -16.80 -10.62 5.32
C ILE A 194 -16.19 -11.49 4.22
N GLY A 195 -15.80 -12.71 4.59
CA GLY A 195 -15.55 -13.80 3.64
C GLY A 195 -14.09 -14.04 3.26
N VAL A 196 -13.44 -14.86 4.09
CA VAL A 196 -12.34 -15.77 3.70
C VAL A 196 -11.01 -15.11 3.31
N ILE A 197 -10.18 -14.77 4.30
CA ILE A 197 -8.73 -14.76 4.10
C ILE A 197 -8.22 -16.17 4.41
N VAL A 198 -7.91 -16.90 3.34
CA VAL A 198 -7.08 -18.10 3.39
C VAL A 198 -5.65 -17.65 3.72
N SER A 199 -5.28 -17.68 5.00
CA SER A 199 -3.86 -17.68 5.37
C SER A 199 -3.65 -18.35 6.73
N GLN A 200 -3.61 -19.67 6.73
CA GLN A 200 -2.87 -20.50 7.70
C GLN A 200 -2.91 -21.93 7.19
N ALA A 201 -1.83 -22.40 6.57
CA ALA A 201 -1.79 -23.68 5.84
C ALA A 201 -1.87 -24.93 6.74
N GLU A 202 -1.84 -24.80 8.06
CA GLU A 202 -1.81 -25.96 8.97
C GLU A 202 -3.16 -26.24 9.68
N THR A 203 -4.08 -25.27 9.73
CA THR A 203 -5.45 -25.48 10.26
C THR A 203 -6.46 -25.85 9.16
N ILE A 204 -6.01 -25.90 7.90
CA ILE A 204 -6.87 -26.10 6.73
C ILE A 204 -7.27 -27.57 6.55
N GLY A 205 -6.48 -28.55 7.00
CA GLY A 205 -6.82 -29.97 6.86
C GLY A 205 -8.15 -30.32 7.54
N GLU A 206 -8.30 -29.92 8.80
CA GLU A 206 -9.50 -30.27 9.59
C GLU A 206 -10.76 -29.51 9.14
N VAL A 207 -10.59 -28.31 8.61
CA VAL A 207 -11.69 -27.50 8.08
C VAL A 207 -12.11 -27.97 6.70
N ILE A 208 -11.17 -28.39 5.85
CA ILE A 208 -11.49 -28.99 4.54
C ILE A 208 -12.26 -30.29 4.73
N ASP A 209 -11.87 -31.14 5.68
CA ASP A 209 -12.57 -32.41 5.90
C ASP A 209 -14.01 -32.18 6.40
N LYS A 210 -14.22 -31.21 7.30
CA LYS A 210 -15.56 -30.81 7.77
C LYS A 210 -16.40 -30.17 6.67
N VAL A 211 -15.80 -29.33 5.81
CA VAL A 211 -16.51 -28.71 4.67
C VAL A 211 -16.84 -29.76 3.59
N THR A 212 -15.99 -30.77 3.41
CA THR A 212 -16.22 -31.86 2.47
C THR A 212 -17.32 -32.80 2.96
N ASP A 213 -17.36 -33.12 4.26
CA ASP A 213 -18.46 -33.91 4.89
C ASP A 213 -19.80 -33.17 4.82
N ILE A 214 -19.83 -31.86 5.08
CA ILE A 214 -21.04 -31.03 4.93
C ILE A 214 -21.51 -31.01 3.46
N SER A 215 -20.58 -30.96 2.51
CA SER A 215 -20.91 -30.98 1.08
C SER A 215 -21.44 -32.33 0.60
N GLN A 216 -20.90 -33.45 1.11
CA GLN A 216 -21.39 -34.79 0.80
C GLN A 216 -22.76 -35.06 1.44
N ARG A 217 -22.97 -34.63 2.69
CA ARG A 217 -24.28 -34.70 3.37
C ARG A 217 -25.34 -33.83 2.69
N GLY A 218 -24.95 -32.71 2.08
CA GLY A 218 -25.83 -31.87 1.28
C GLY A 218 -26.25 -32.52 -0.05
N GLY A 219 -25.35 -33.27 -0.68
CA GLY A 219 -25.64 -34.08 -1.88
C GLY A 219 -26.63 -35.21 -1.60
N ASP A 220 -26.40 -35.96 -0.51
CA ASP A 220 -27.30 -37.04 -0.09
C ASP A 220 -28.68 -36.54 0.35
N LEU A 221 -28.76 -35.31 0.88
CA LEU A 221 -30.04 -34.66 1.15
C LEU A 221 -30.75 -34.33 -0.16
N ALA A 222 -30.06 -33.73 -1.14
CA ALA A 222 -30.63 -33.36 -2.43
C ALA A 222 -31.20 -34.57 -3.20
N ASP A 223 -30.55 -35.74 -3.11
CA ASP A 223 -31.01 -36.98 -3.73
C ASP A 223 -32.24 -37.58 -3.01
N LYS A 224 -32.40 -37.33 -1.70
CA LYS A 224 -33.58 -37.76 -0.92
C LYS A 224 -34.82 -36.89 -1.12
N ILE A 225 -34.70 -35.66 -1.63
CA ILE A 225 -35.84 -34.75 -1.81
C ILE A 225 -36.50 -34.86 -3.19
N GLY A 226 -36.13 -35.85 -4.01
CA GLY A 226 -36.85 -36.19 -5.23
C GLY A 226 -36.82 -35.07 -6.29
N GLY A 227 -35.73 -35.00 -7.04
CA GLY A 227 -35.73 -34.52 -8.43
C GLY A 227 -36.40 -33.17 -8.69
N ILE A 228 -35.80 -32.08 -8.20
CA ILE A 228 -36.06 -30.74 -8.74
C ILE A 228 -34.94 -30.43 -9.74
N SER A 229 -35.30 -30.16 -10.99
CA SER A 229 -34.33 -30.07 -12.10
C SER A 229 -33.17 -29.11 -11.78
N ALA A 230 -31.95 -29.56 -12.09
CA ALA A 230 -30.69 -28.91 -11.74
C ALA A 230 -30.50 -27.47 -12.29
N ALA A 231 -31.45 -26.96 -13.08
CA ALA A 231 -31.41 -25.63 -13.67
C ALA A 231 -32.14 -24.55 -12.85
N VAL A 232 -32.99 -24.92 -11.87
CA VAL A 232 -33.80 -23.94 -11.11
C VAL A 232 -33.48 -23.95 -9.61
N SER A 233 -32.85 -25.01 -9.08
CA SER A 233 -32.60 -25.17 -7.65
C SER A 233 -31.41 -24.36 -7.11
N TRP A 234 -30.27 -24.36 -7.80
CA TRP A 234 -29.05 -23.69 -7.31
C TRP A 234 -29.15 -22.17 -7.18
N PRO A 235 -29.78 -21.43 -8.10
CA PRO A 235 -29.93 -19.98 -7.95
C PRO A 235 -30.81 -19.61 -6.74
N LEU A 236 -31.88 -20.38 -6.49
CA LEU A 236 -32.77 -20.15 -5.35
C LEU A 236 -32.11 -20.53 -4.03
N VAL A 237 -31.39 -21.65 -3.98
CA VAL A 237 -30.63 -22.05 -2.78
C VAL A 237 -29.51 -21.04 -2.49
N ALA A 238 -28.76 -20.60 -3.51
CA ALA A 238 -27.76 -19.55 -3.34
C ALA A 238 -28.38 -18.23 -2.87
N PHE A 239 -29.55 -17.86 -3.42
CA PHE A 239 -30.28 -16.67 -3.01
C PHE A 239 -30.75 -16.74 -1.55
N LEU A 240 -31.28 -17.89 -1.11
CA LEU A 240 -31.70 -18.11 0.27
C LEU A 240 -30.50 -18.13 1.25
N LEU A 241 -29.36 -18.68 0.84
CA LEU A 241 -28.13 -18.63 1.64
C LEU A 241 -27.59 -17.21 1.77
N VAL A 242 -27.66 -16.40 0.70
CA VAL A 242 -27.26 -14.98 0.73
C VAL A 242 -28.20 -14.17 1.63
N ILE A 243 -29.52 -14.41 1.54
CA ILE A 243 -30.50 -13.75 2.43
C ILE A 243 -30.28 -14.17 3.89
N GLY A 244 -30.07 -15.45 4.16
CA GLY A 244 -29.80 -15.96 5.51
C GLY A 244 -28.52 -15.37 6.11
N LEU A 245 -27.44 -15.29 5.32
CA LEU A 245 -26.19 -14.66 5.74
C LEU A 245 -26.38 -13.16 6.00
N PHE A 246 -27.15 -12.46 5.17
CA PHE A 246 -27.42 -11.05 5.35
C PHE A 246 -28.27 -10.77 6.60
N ALA A 247 -29.30 -11.59 6.85
CA ALA A 247 -30.11 -11.53 8.06
C ALA A 247 -29.27 -11.81 9.32
N PHE A 248 -28.36 -12.79 9.26
CA PHE A 248 -27.44 -13.10 10.36
C PHE A 248 -26.49 -11.94 10.67
N ILE A 249 -25.93 -11.29 9.65
CA ILE A 249 -25.06 -10.11 9.83
C ILE A 249 -25.84 -8.95 10.46
N ILE A 250 -27.08 -8.71 10.04
CA ILE A 250 -27.93 -7.68 10.65
C ILE A 250 -28.26 -8.02 12.10
N TYR A 251 -28.57 -9.28 12.38
CA TYR A 251 -28.86 -9.76 13.74
C TYR A 251 -27.66 -9.56 14.68
N GLU A 252 -26.46 -9.97 14.26
CA GLU A 252 -25.22 -9.77 15.02
C GLU A 252 -24.88 -8.29 15.22
N ARG A 253 -25.18 -7.44 14.23
CA ARG A 253 -24.99 -6.00 14.38
C ARG A 253 -25.94 -5.42 15.43
N ASN A 254 -27.23 -5.78 15.37
CA ASN A 254 -28.23 -5.27 16.32
C ASN A 254 -27.97 -5.78 17.74
N LYS A 255 -27.58 -7.05 17.90
CA LYS A 255 -27.19 -7.59 19.21
C LYS A 255 -26.04 -6.79 19.85
N LYS A 256 -25.02 -6.41 19.06
CA LYS A 256 -23.91 -5.58 19.56
C LYS A 256 -24.33 -4.13 19.88
N VAL A 257 -25.33 -3.59 19.19
CA VAL A 257 -25.90 -2.27 19.52
C VAL A 257 -26.62 -2.32 20.86
N ASP A 258 -27.41 -3.37 21.10
CA ASP A 258 -28.14 -3.54 22.36
C ASP A 258 -27.22 -3.84 23.56
N GLU A 259 -26.13 -4.60 23.33
CA GLU A 259 -25.19 -5.00 24.37
C GLU A 259 -24.12 -3.94 24.69
N TYR A 260 -23.74 -3.10 23.72
CA TYR A 260 -22.68 -2.08 23.88
C TYR A 260 -23.15 -0.62 23.76
N GLY A 261 -24.45 -0.39 23.51
CA GLY A 261 -25.06 0.95 23.52
C GLY A 261 -24.49 1.93 22.48
N ILE A 262 -24.21 1.46 21.26
CA ILE A 262 -23.69 2.29 20.14
C ILE A 262 -24.79 2.60 19.14
#